data_AF-A0A1W9Q474-F1
#
_entry.id   AF-A0A1W9Q474-F1
#
_cell.length_a   1.000
_cell.length_b   1.000
_cell.length_c   1.000
_cell.angle_alpha   90.00
_cell.angle_beta   90.00
_cell.angle_gamma   90.00
#
_symmetry.space_group_name_H-M   'P 1'
#
loop_
_entity.id
_entity.type
_entity.pdbx_description
1 polymer ?
#
loop_
_entity_poly.entity_id
_entity_poly.type
_entity_poly.pdbx_seq_one_letter_code
_entity_poly.pdbx_strand_id
1 'polypeptide(L)'
;KFRYPGPAPRSRETALLMLADGTEAWARAERPQTEQELRSLVHKSIERVQQSGQINNTHLTLRDLALIKESFISTLRGTLHPRIKYPKEKAKLASSEVATRPAEKKND
;
A
#
# COMPACT_ATOMS: atom_id res chain seq x y z
N LYS A 1 32.47 -4.73 -5.12
CA LYS A 1 31.26 -4.30 -4.38
C LYS A 1 30.38 -3.50 -5.34
N PHE A 2 29.18 -3.98 -5.67
CA PHE A 2 28.28 -3.30 -6.60
C PHE A 2 27.42 -2.27 -5.87
N ARG A 3 27.43 -1.02 -6.34
CA ARG A 3 26.70 0.13 -5.78
C ARG A 3 26.35 1.10 -6.91
N TYR A 4 25.22 1.79 -6.76
CA TYR A 4 24.89 2.92 -7.62
C TYR A 4 25.91 4.05 -7.43
N PRO A 5 26.23 4.83 -8.48
CA PRO A 5 27.21 5.92 -8.43
C PRO A 5 26.67 7.18 -7.75
N GLY A 6 25.34 7.30 -7.65
CA GLY A 6 24.68 8.50 -7.17
C GLY A 6 24.96 8.82 -5.71
N PRO A 7 24.81 10.09 -5.31
CA PRO A 7 24.91 10.45 -3.92
C PRO A 7 23.77 9.79 -3.13
N ALA A 8 24.03 9.50 -1.87
CA ALA A 8 22.98 9.21 -0.91
C ALA A 8 21.95 10.37 -0.89
N PRO A 9 20.67 10.10 -0.57
CA PRO A 9 19.64 11.11 -0.40
C PRO A 9 20.12 12.32 0.40
N ARG A 10 19.72 13.52 -0.05
CA ARG A 10 20.10 14.80 0.58
C ARG A 10 18.91 15.60 1.11
N SER A 11 17.70 15.16 0.80
CA SER A 11 16.46 15.80 1.27
C SER A 11 15.54 14.77 1.93
N ARG A 12 14.54 15.25 2.67
CA ARG A 12 13.56 14.37 3.30
C ARG A 12 12.74 13.61 2.25
N GLU A 13 12.40 14.27 1.15
CA GLU A 13 11.59 13.75 0.06
C GLU A 13 12.33 12.64 -0.70
N THR A 14 13.61 12.85 -1.01
CA THR A 14 14.42 11.85 -1.73
C THR A 14 14.69 10.61 -0.87
N ALA A 15 14.90 10.78 0.44
CA ALA A 15 14.98 9.63 1.35
C ALA A 15 13.64 8.91 1.49
N LEU A 16 12.53 9.65 1.61
CA LEU A 16 11.20 9.06 1.70
C LEU A 16 10.87 8.25 0.44
N LEU A 17 11.20 8.78 -0.75
CA LEU A 17 11.01 8.09 -2.02
C LEU A 17 11.82 6.79 -2.10
N MET A 18 13.11 6.84 -1.72
CA MET A 18 13.97 5.66 -1.64
C MET A 18 13.40 4.59 -0.69
N LEU A 19 12.96 5.00 0.51
CA LEU A 19 12.38 4.09 1.50
C LEU A 19 11.08 3.47 1.00
N ALA A 20 10.22 4.26 0.34
CA ALA A 20 8.95 3.80 -0.20
C ALA A 20 9.17 2.74 -1.30
N ASP A 21 9.99 3.06 -2.31
CA ASP A 21 10.29 2.15 -3.43
C ASP A 21 10.89 0.82 -2.93
N GLY A 22 11.91 0.89 -2.07
CA GLY A 22 12.55 -0.31 -1.53
C GLY A 22 11.62 -1.18 -0.68
N THR A 23 10.78 -0.54 0.15
CA THR A 23 9.83 -1.27 1.01
C THR A 23 8.71 -1.89 0.19
N GLU A 24 8.21 -1.18 -0.81
CA GLU A 24 7.17 -1.68 -1.72
C GLU A 24 7.67 -2.86 -2.55
N ALA A 25 8.88 -2.76 -3.13
CA ALA A 25 9.51 -3.85 -3.87
C ALA A 25 9.71 -5.10 -3.00
N TRP A 26 10.15 -4.92 -1.75
CA TRP A 26 10.31 -6.04 -0.81
C TRP A 26 8.95 -6.65 -0.41
N ALA A 27 7.96 -5.81 -0.08
CA ALA A 27 6.62 -6.29 0.25
C ALA A 27 5.98 -7.07 -0.90
N ARG A 28 6.17 -6.64 -2.16
CA ARG A 28 5.72 -7.37 -3.34
C ARG A 28 6.41 -8.73 -3.51
N ALA A 29 7.70 -8.81 -3.19
CA ALA A 29 8.47 -10.05 -3.28
C ALA A 29 8.07 -11.06 -2.19
N GLU A 30 7.93 -10.62 -0.94
CA GLU A 30 7.63 -11.50 0.20
C GLU A 30 6.15 -11.89 0.31
N ARG A 31 5.23 -11.02 -0.15
CA ARG A 31 3.77 -11.21 -0.06
C ARG A 31 3.30 -11.55 1.37
N PRO A 32 3.52 -10.66 2.36
CA PRO A 32 3.08 -10.89 3.72
C PRO A 32 1.56 -11.13 3.76
N GLN A 33 1.12 -12.15 4.50
CA GLN A 33 -0.29 -12.54 4.63
C GLN A 33 -0.93 -11.98 5.89
N THR A 34 -0.12 -11.65 6.89
CA THR A 34 -0.59 -11.09 8.16
C THR A 34 -0.10 -9.67 8.39
N GLU A 35 -0.82 -8.90 9.21
CA GLU A 35 -0.38 -7.56 9.60
C GLU A 35 0.97 -7.60 10.34
N GLN A 36 1.21 -8.63 11.15
CA GLN A 36 2.46 -8.77 11.90
C GLN A 36 3.67 -9.03 10.99
N GLU A 37 3.49 -9.86 9.95
CA GLU A 37 4.52 -10.07 8.92
C GLU A 37 4.80 -8.77 8.16
N LEU A 38 3.76 -8.03 7.78
CA LEU A 38 3.91 -6.74 7.09
C LEU A 38 4.67 -5.73 7.96
N ARG A 39 4.30 -5.60 9.24
CA ARG A 39 4.99 -4.71 10.19
C ARG A 39 6.46 -5.08 10.33
N SER A 40 6.75 -6.37 10.50
CA SER A 40 8.12 -6.89 10.60
C SER A 40 8.94 -6.58 9.35
N LEU A 41 8.35 -6.77 8.17
CA LEU A 41 8.99 -6.47 6.88
C LEU A 41 9.31 -4.98 6.75
N VAL A 42 8.34 -4.10 7.01
CA VAL A 42 8.54 -2.63 6.93
C VAL A 42 9.62 -2.20 7.92
N HIS A 43 9.62 -2.73 9.14
CA HIS A 43 10.66 -2.47 10.13
C HIS A 43 12.05 -2.84 9.62
N LYS A 44 12.23 -4.08 9.14
CA LYS A 44 13.50 -4.59 8.62
C LYS A 44 13.97 -3.82 7.39
N SER A 45 13.05 -3.41 6.51
CA SER A 45 13.35 -2.60 5.33
C SER A 45 14.00 -1.27 5.71
N ILE A 46 13.34 -0.51 6.57
CA ILE A 46 13.82 0.81 6.99
C ILE A 46 15.10 0.69 7.82
N GLU A 47 15.18 -0.30 8.70
CA GLU A 47 16.36 -0.54 9.52
C GLU A 47 17.59 -0.91 8.67
N ARG A 48 17.43 -1.73 7.62
CA ARG A 48 18.51 -2.05 6.68
C ARG A 48 19.06 -0.79 6.00
N VAL A 49 18.19 0.12 5.57
CA VAL A 49 18.59 1.38 4.94
C VAL A 49 19.30 2.28 5.96
N GLN A 50 18.77 2.39 7.18
CA GLN A 50 19.37 3.16 8.27
C GLN A 50 20.77 2.63 8.64
N GLN A 51 20.92 1.33 8.86
CA GLN A 51 22.21 0.69 9.18
C GLN A 51 23.24 0.84 8.06
N SER A 52 22.79 0.94 6.81
CA SER A 52 23.67 1.20 5.67
C SER A 52 24.11 2.66 5.52
N GLY A 53 23.61 3.56 6.36
CA GLY A 53 23.97 4.98 6.39
C GLY A 53 23.42 5.82 5.24
N GLN A 54 22.47 5.29 4.44
CA GLN A 54 21.96 5.97 3.23
C GLN A 54 21.18 7.26 3.54
N ILE A 55 20.59 7.37 4.73
CA ILE A 55 19.78 8.53 5.11
C ILE A 55 20.54 9.53 6.00
N ASN A 56 21.84 9.30 6.25
CA ASN A 56 22.65 10.13 7.16
C ASN A 56 22.77 11.59 6.72
N ASN A 57 22.65 11.86 5.41
CA ASN A 57 22.75 13.20 4.84
C ASN A 57 21.37 13.88 4.68
N THR A 58 20.38 13.47 5.48
CA THR A 58 19.02 14.02 5.45
C THR A 58 18.58 14.49 6.83
N HIS A 59 17.53 15.31 6.88
CA HIS A 59 16.94 15.81 8.12
C HIS A 59 15.83 14.88 8.68
N LEU A 60 15.86 13.58 8.38
CA LEU A 60 14.92 12.63 8.94
C LEU A 60 15.29 12.31 10.39
N THR A 61 14.36 12.56 11.30
CA THR A 61 14.50 12.20 12.71
C THR A 61 14.00 10.77 12.97
N LEU A 62 14.34 10.19 14.12
CA LEU A 62 13.77 8.90 14.54
C LEU A 62 12.24 8.96 14.67
N ARG A 63 11.69 10.12 15.03
CA ARG A 63 10.25 10.37 15.05
C ARG A 63 9.65 10.29 13.64
N ASP A 64 10.31 10.90 12.66
CA ASP A 64 9.88 10.81 11.26
C ASP A 64 9.91 9.37 10.78
N LEU A 65 10.96 8.60 11.11
CA LEU A 65 11.03 7.18 10.74
C LEU A 65 9.90 6.35 11.35
N ALA A 66 9.50 6.63 12.60
CA ALA A 66 8.34 5.98 13.22
C ALA A 66 7.03 6.32 12.48
N LEU A 67 6.84 7.59 12.10
CA LEU A 67 5.67 8.01 11.32
C LEU A 67 5.65 7.38 9.91
N ILE A 68 6.81 7.32 9.25
CA ILE A 68 6.98 6.71 7.93
C ILE A 68 6.62 5.22 7.98
N LYS A 69 7.09 4.49 9.01
CA LYS A 69 6.75 3.07 9.21
C LYS A 69 5.24 2.87 9.27
N GLU A 70 4.55 3.59 10.14
CA GLU A 70 3.09 3.45 10.28
C GLU A 70 2.34 3.85 9.00
N SER A 71 2.79 4.92 8.32
CA SER A 71 2.22 5.31 7.02
C SER A 71 2.38 4.20 5.98
N PHE A 72 3.57 3.60 5.86
CA PHE A 72 3.81 2.51 4.91
C PHE A 72 2.99 1.27 5.23
N ILE A 73 2.87 0.88 6.51
CA ILE A 73 2.04 -0.24 6.93
C ILE A 73 0.58 0.00 6.53
N SER A 74 0.05 1.19 6.81
CA SER A 74 -1.33 1.56 6.45
C SER A 74 -1.57 1.51 4.93
N THR A 75 -0.64 2.05 4.13
CA THR A 75 -0.76 2.06 2.67
C THR A 75 -0.63 0.66 2.07
N LEU A 76 0.36 -0.11 2.50
CA LEU A 76 0.61 -1.46 2.00
C LEU A 76 -0.50 -2.43 2.40
N ARG A 77 -1.13 -2.23 3.57
CA ARG A 77 -2.34 -2.96 3.95
C ARG A 77 -3.45 -2.74 2.91
N GLY A 78 -3.64 -1.53 2.40
CA GLY A 78 -4.65 -1.28 1.36
C GLY A 78 -4.35 -1.94 0.02
N THR A 79 -3.08 -2.02 -0.37
CA THR A 79 -2.67 -2.50 -1.70
C THR A 79 -2.43 -4.01 -1.79
N LEU A 80 -2.04 -4.66 -0.70
CA LEU A 80 -1.69 -6.09 -0.67
C LEU A 80 -2.89 -7.02 -0.46
N HIS A 81 -4.06 -6.52 -0.06
CA HIS A 81 -5.24 -7.36 0.03
C HIS A 81 -5.81 -7.63 -1.38
N PRO A 82 -5.95 -8.90 -1.78
CA PRO A 82 -6.50 -9.24 -3.08
C PRO A 82 -7.91 -8.64 -3.23
N ARG A 83 -8.20 -8.07 -4.40
CA ARG A 83 -9.57 -7.63 -4.72
C ARG A 83 -10.53 -8.78 -4.47
N ILE A 84 -11.53 -8.54 -3.62
CA ILE A 84 -12.57 -9.51 -3.32
C ILE A 84 -13.30 -9.79 -4.63
N LYS A 85 -13.40 -11.06 -5.01
CA LYS A 85 -14.24 -11.44 -6.15
C LYS A 85 -15.68 -11.14 -5.77
N TYR A 86 -16.39 -10.41 -6.63
CA TYR A 86 -17.82 -10.23 -6.46
C TYR A 86 -18.46 -11.60 -6.30
N PRO A 87 -19.41 -11.76 -5.34
CA PRO A 87 -20.17 -12.99 -5.24
C PRO A 87 -20.74 -13.29 -6.60
N LYS A 88 -20.38 -14.44 -7.18
CA LYS A 88 -21.11 -14.94 -8.34
C LYS A 88 -22.55 -15.05 -7.88
N GLU A 89 -23.45 -14.28 -8.49
CA GLU A 89 -24.89 -14.41 -8.26
C GLU A 89 -25.18 -15.91 -8.31
N LYS A 90 -25.52 -16.50 -7.17
CA LYS A 90 -26.23 -17.77 -7.21
C LYS A 90 -27.47 -17.43 -7.99
N ALA A 91 -27.59 -17.97 -9.20
CA ALA A 91 -28.78 -17.85 -10.02
C ALA A 91 -29.99 -18.15 -9.14
N LYS A 92 -30.63 -17.10 -8.62
CA LYS A 92 -31.98 -17.18 -8.10
C LYS A 92 -32.83 -17.24 -9.35
N LEU A 93 -32.95 -18.45 -9.87
CA LEU A 93 -34.07 -18.82 -10.67
C LEU A 93 -35.33 -18.56 -9.81
N ALA A 94 -36.25 -17.78 -10.39
CA ALA A 94 -37.64 -17.55 -10.03
C ALA A 94 -38.01 -16.33 -9.13
N SER A 95 -38.86 -15.51 -9.76
CA SER A 95 -39.84 -14.52 -9.27
C SER A 95 -39.30 -13.15 -8.83
N SER A 96 -39.68 -12.01 -9.42
CA SER A 96 -40.87 -11.66 -10.20
C SER A 96 -40.55 -10.57 -11.23
N GLU A 97 -41.18 -10.61 -12.40
CA GLU A 97 -41.16 -9.56 -13.41
C GLU A 97 -41.59 -8.21 -12.79
N VAL A 98 -40.63 -7.32 -12.50
CA VAL A 98 -40.96 -5.92 -12.24
C VAL A 98 -41.07 -5.25 -13.60
N ALA A 99 -42.30 -5.13 -14.08
CA ALA A 99 -42.61 -4.39 -15.29
C ALA A 99 -42.23 -2.92 -15.09
N THR A 100 -41.05 -2.51 -15.59
CA THR A 100 -40.68 -1.10 -15.75
C THR A 100 -41.41 -0.51 -16.94
N ARG A 101 -42.72 -0.24 -16.78
CA ARG A 101 -43.43 0.69 -17.67
C ARG A 101 -43.53 2.05 -16.97
N PRO A 102 -43.11 3.16 -17.60
CA PRO A 102 -43.29 4.48 -17.02
C PRO A 102 -44.78 4.81 -16.94
N ALA A 103 -45.21 5.40 -15.83
CA ALA A 103 -46.61 5.78 -15.60
C ALA A 103 -47.03 6.90 -16.57
N GLU A 104 -48.10 6.67 -17.34
CA GLU A 104 -48.75 7.71 -18.15
C GLU A 104 -49.37 8.75 -17.21
N LYS A 105 -48.92 10.01 -17.35
CA LYS A 105 -49.59 11.14 -16.71
C LYS A 105 -50.91 11.40 -17.43
N LYS A 106 -52.04 11.24 -16.74
CA LYS A 106 -53.30 11.88 -17.14
C LYS A 106 -53.13 13.39 -16.96
N ASN A 107 -53.22 14.12 -18.06
CA ASN A 107 -53.45 15.56 -18.04
C ASN A 107 -54.96 15.77 -17.84
N ASP A 108 -55.33 16.46 -16.76
CA ASP A 108 -56.58 17.21 -16.65
C ASP A 108 -56.35 18.65 -17.15
#